data_AF-A0A2G6FT02-F1
#
_entry.id   AF-A0A2G6FT02-F1
#
_cell.length_a   1.000
_cell.length_b   1.000
_cell.length_c   1.000
_cell.angle_alpha   90.00
_cell.angle_beta   90.00
_cell.angle_gamma   90.00
#
_symmetry.space_group_name_H-M   'P 1'
#
loop_
_entity.id
_entity.type
_entity.pdbx_description
1 polymer ?
#
loop_
_entity_poly.entity_id
_entity_poly.type
_entity_poly.pdbx_seq_one_letter_code
_entity_poly.pdbx_strand_id
1 'polypeptide(L)'
;MDEKSKCGCKKGMVPGKDGKCLMPEVTFETFVMSLNTSVLYHLGEIADPVTGKRERNLDLARHGIDTLTMIEKKTEGNLSEDEAKMLKDLLCDAKLKFVNAAKA
;
A
#
# COMPACT_ATOMS: atom_id res chain seq x y z
N MET A 1 23.51 -10.93 -5.05
CA MET A 1 23.08 -11.33 -3.70
C MET A 1 21.71 -11.93 -3.84
N ASP A 2 21.69 -13.24 -4.07
CA ASP A 2 20.49 -14.06 -4.26
C ASP A 2 19.79 -14.25 -2.93
N GLU A 3 18.82 -13.38 -2.64
CA GLU A 3 17.98 -13.55 -1.47
C GLU A 3 16.92 -14.61 -1.79
N LYS A 4 17.29 -15.87 -1.51
CA LYS A 4 16.38 -17.01 -1.53
C LYS A 4 15.19 -16.72 -0.63
N SER A 5 14.11 -16.25 -1.23
CA SER A 5 12.77 -16.44 -0.68
C SER A 5 12.64 -17.94 -0.37
N LYS A 6 12.00 -18.29 0.74
CA LYS A 6 11.85 -19.69 1.23
C LYS A 6 11.23 -20.65 0.19
N CYS A 7 10.69 -20.10 -0.90
CA CYS A 7 10.21 -20.78 -2.10
C CYS A 7 11.11 -20.46 -3.29
N GLY A 8 11.46 -21.45 -4.12
CA GLY A 8 12.31 -21.30 -5.33
C GLY A 8 11.72 -20.46 -6.47
N CYS A 9 10.78 -19.57 -6.18
CA CYS A 9 10.17 -18.65 -7.13
C CYS A 9 10.93 -17.33 -7.21
N LYS A 10 10.77 -16.61 -8.33
CA LYS A 10 11.31 -15.25 -8.51
C LYS A 10 10.73 -14.30 -7.45
N LYS A 11 11.45 -13.23 -7.10
CA LYS A 11 11.00 -12.22 -6.14
C LYS A 11 9.60 -11.70 -6.52
N GLY A 12 8.66 -11.77 -5.58
CA GLY A 12 7.25 -11.38 -5.79
C GLY A 12 6.31 -12.49 -6.25
N MET A 13 6.80 -13.71 -6.48
CA MET A 13 5.99 -14.87 -6.85
C MET A 13 5.87 -15.86 -5.69
N VAL A 14 4.71 -16.51 -5.60
CA VAL A 14 4.39 -17.55 -4.62
C VAL A 14 4.14 -18.89 -5.32
N PRO A 15 4.40 -20.03 -4.66
CA PRO A 15 4.10 -21.33 -5.23
C PRO A 15 2.59 -21.56 -5.24
N GLY A 16 2.03 -21.78 -6.43
CA GLY A 16 0.65 -22.22 -6.61
C GLY A 16 0.43 -23.65 -6.15
N LYS A 17 -0.84 -24.04 -5.99
CA LYS A 17 -1.23 -25.42 -5.61
C LYS A 17 -0.74 -26.49 -6.60
N ASP A 18 -0.48 -26.10 -7.86
CA ASP A 18 0.05 -26.95 -8.92
C ASP A 18 1.59 -26.92 -9.04
N GLY A 19 2.28 -26.29 -8.09
CA GLY A 19 3.74 -26.19 -8.07
C GLY A 19 4.33 -25.15 -9.04
N LYS A 20 3.49 -24.40 -9.77
CA LYS A 20 3.94 -23.29 -10.61
C LYS A 20 4.12 -22.02 -9.79
N CYS A 21 5.08 -21.18 -10.16
CA CYS A 21 5.21 -19.85 -9.59
C CYS A 21 4.17 -18.92 -10.20
N LEU A 22 3.27 -18.38 -9.37
CA LEU A 22 2.18 -17.50 -9.78
C LEU A 22 2.30 -16.15 -9.06
N MET A 23 1.65 -15.13 -9.62
CA MET A 23 1.40 -13.92 -8.83
C MET A 23 0.34 -14.22 -7.77
N PRO A 24 0.50 -13.68 -6.54
CA PRO A 24 -0.51 -13.84 -5.51
C PRO A 24 -1.83 -13.21 -5.96
N GLU A 25 -2.94 -13.79 -5.48
CA GLU A 25 -4.27 -13.23 -5.68
C GLU A 25 -4.35 -11.85 -5.04
N VAL A 26 -4.99 -10.92 -5.74
CA VAL A 26 -5.21 -9.57 -5.23
C VAL A 26 -6.51 -9.59 -4.42
N THR A 27 -6.37 -9.40 -3.12
CA THR A 27 -7.49 -9.17 -2.20
C THR A 27 -7.72 -7.67 -2.02
N PHE A 28 -8.86 -7.27 -1.46
CA PHE A 28 -9.13 -5.87 -1.17
C PHE A 28 -8.06 -5.27 -0.22
N GLU A 29 -7.66 -6.04 0.79
CA GLU A 29 -6.67 -5.62 1.79
C GLU A 29 -5.30 -5.39 1.17
N THR A 30 -4.84 -6.33 0.34
CA THR A 30 -3.56 -6.21 -0.34
C THR A 30 -3.56 -5.05 -1.34
N PHE A 31 -4.68 -4.81 -2.02
CA PHE A 31 -4.85 -3.65 -2.90
C PHE A 31 -4.79 -2.32 -2.12
N VAL A 32 -5.57 -2.16 -1.05
CA VAL A 32 -5.58 -0.96 -0.21
C VAL A 32 -4.20 -0.71 0.43
N MET A 33 -3.53 -1.76 0.91
CA MET A 33 -2.16 -1.66 1.43
C MET A 33 -1.17 -1.17 0.37
N SER A 34 -1.32 -1.61 -0.89
CA SER A 34 -0.46 -1.15 -1.98
C SER A 34 -0.62 0.35 -2.25
N LEU A 35 -1.86 0.85 -2.23
CA LEU A 35 -2.17 2.27 -2.39
C LEU A 35 -1.64 3.09 -1.20
N ASN A 36 -1.84 2.60 0.03
CA ASN A 36 -1.30 3.26 1.21
C ASN A 36 0.24 3.32 1.18
N THR A 37 0.89 2.26 0.71
CA THR A 37 2.36 2.24 0.52
C THR A 37 2.81 3.32 -0.46
N SER A 38 2.08 3.51 -1.57
CA SER A 38 2.34 4.61 -2.51
C SER A 38 2.17 5.99 -1.87
N VAL A 39 1.14 6.18 -1.03
CA VAL A 39 0.96 7.43 -0.26
C VAL A 39 2.14 7.68 0.67
N LEU A 40 2.54 6.67 1.46
CA LEU A 40 3.68 6.77 2.37
C LEU A 40 5.00 7.03 1.64
N TYR A 41 5.20 6.42 0.47
CA TYR A 41 6.33 6.72 -0.41
C TYR A 41 6.34 8.19 -0.81
N HIS A 42 5.22 8.72 -1.31
CA HIS A 42 5.12 10.13 -1.69
C HIS A 42 5.19 11.11 -0.51
N LEU A 43 4.92 10.65 0.72
CA LEU A 43 5.16 11.43 1.94
C LEU A 43 6.64 11.45 2.35
N GLY A 44 7.49 10.62 1.74
CA GLY A 44 8.89 10.45 2.13
C GLY A 44 9.09 9.57 3.37
N GLU A 45 8.05 8.84 3.80
CA GLU A 45 8.13 7.88 4.91
C GLU A 45 8.87 6.60 4.50
N ILE A 46 8.74 6.23 3.22
CA ILE A 46 9.39 5.07 2.61
C ILE A 46 10.46 5.56 1.65
N ALA A 47 11.67 5.02 1.77
CA ALA A 47 12.74 5.28 0.81
C ALA A 47 12.55 4.44 -0.46
N ASP A 48 12.93 4.98 -1.61
CA ASP A 48 13.00 4.25 -2.85
C ASP A 48 13.94 3.03 -2.68
N PRO A 49 13.49 1.80 -2.97
CA PRO A 49 14.28 0.59 -2.75
C PRO A 49 15.46 0.44 -3.71
N VAL A 50 15.48 1.18 -4.83
CA VAL A 50 16.54 1.19 -5.83
C VAL A 50 17.56 2.29 -5.52
N THR A 51 17.10 3.50 -5.20
CA THR A 51 17.98 4.67 -5.02
C THR A 51 18.30 4.97 -3.56
N GLY A 52 17.53 4.44 -2.61
CA GLY A 52 17.62 4.73 -1.17
C GLY A 52 17.14 6.14 -0.79
N LYS A 53 16.65 6.93 -1.75
CA LYS A 53 16.24 8.32 -1.51
C LYS A 53 14.81 8.38 -1.02
N ARG A 54 14.55 9.29 -0.07
CA ARG A 54 13.20 9.66 0.34
C ARG A 54 12.77 10.83 -0.53
N GLU A 55 11.82 10.59 -1.42
CA GLU A 55 11.21 11.64 -2.25
C GLU A 55 9.89 12.07 -1.63
N ARG A 56 9.74 13.38 -1.42
CA ARG A 56 8.52 13.96 -0.85
C ARG A 56 7.79 14.75 -1.93
N ASN A 57 6.59 14.28 -2.27
CA ASN A 57 5.66 14.92 -3.19
C ASN A 57 4.27 14.98 -2.54
N LEU A 58 3.97 16.12 -1.91
CA LEU A 58 2.71 16.31 -1.20
C LEU A 58 1.49 16.25 -2.13
N ASP A 59 1.60 16.72 -3.37
CA ASP A 59 0.49 16.69 -4.32
C ASP A 59 0.10 15.24 -4.67
N LEU A 60 1.08 14.39 -4.91
CA LEU A 60 0.85 12.95 -5.16
C LEU A 60 0.36 12.23 -3.90
N ALA A 61 0.90 12.56 -2.73
CA ALA A 61 0.43 12.01 -1.46
C ALA A 61 -1.04 12.37 -1.21
N ARG A 62 -1.42 13.63 -1.43
CA ARG A 62 -2.80 14.11 -1.34
C ARG A 62 -3.71 13.37 -2.31
N HIS A 63 -3.30 13.25 -3.57
CA HIS A 63 -4.07 12.51 -4.58
C HIS A 63 -4.29 11.05 -4.18
N GLY A 64 -3.28 10.39 -3.60
CA GLY A 64 -3.42 9.03 -3.09
C GLY A 64 -4.38 8.93 -1.90
N ILE A 65 -4.37 9.89 -0.97
CA ILE A 65 -5.34 9.97 0.13
C ILE A 65 -6.77 10.21 -0.39
N ASP A 66 -6.92 11.07 -1.39
CA ASP A 66 -8.21 11.33 -2.04
C ASP A 66 -8.72 10.07 -2.75
N THR A 67 -7.83 9.30 -3.38
CA THR A 67 -8.15 8.01 -4.00
C THR A 67 -8.64 6.99 -2.97
N LEU A 68 -7.93 6.83 -1.85
CA LEU A 68 -8.35 5.96 -0.74
C LEU A 68 -9.68 6.40 -0.13
N THR A 69 -9.89 7.71 0.01
CA THR A 69 -11.14 8.29 0.53
C THR A 69 -12.30 8.04 -0.44
N MET A 70 -12.04 8.09 -1.75
CA MET A 70 -13.04 7.75 -2.77
C MET A 70 -13.39 6.26 -2.70
N ILE A 71 -12.40 5.38 -2.56
CA ILE A 71 -12.61 3.94 -2.41
C ILE A 71 -13.51 3.66 -1.20
N GLU A 72 -13.18 4.20 -0.02
CA GLU A 72 -13.99 4.05 1.20
C GLU A 72 -15.46 4.37 0.96
N LYS A 73 -15.74 5.51 0.30
CA LYS A 73 -17.11 5.94 -0.01
C LYS A 73 -17.80 5.07 -1.05
N LYS A 74 -17.05 4.56 -2.04
CA LYS A 74 -17.62 3.74 -3.13
C LYS A 74 -17.84 2.28 -2.73
N THR A 75 -17.13 1.80 -1.72
CA THR A 75 -17.25 0.44 -1.21
C THR A 75 -18.09 0.35 0.07
N GLU A 76 -18.63 1.46 0.57
CA GLU A 76 -19.51 1.48 1.74
C GLU A 76 -20.69 0.50 1.57
N GLY A 77 -20.95 -0.30 2.60
CA GLY A 77 -21.97 -1.36 2.56
C GLY A 77 -21.54 -2.66 1.89
N ASN A 78 -20.39 -2.69 1.20
CA ASN A 78 -19.82 -3.89 0.57
C ASN A 78 -18.57 -4.43 1.29
N LEU A 79 -18.11 -3.73 2.34
CA LEU A 79 -16.94 -4.14 3.14
C LEU A 79 -17.36 -5.00 4.33
N SER A 80 -16.54 -5.99 4.66
CA SER A 80 -16.57 -6.62 5.98
C SER A 80 -16.13 -5.64 7.07
N GLU A 81 -16.42 -5.97 8.33
CA GLU A 81 -16.04 -5.12 9.47
C GLU A 81 -14.51 -4.93 9.55
N ASP A 82 -13.75 -5.99 9.28
CA ASP A 82 -12.29 -5.97 9.29
C ASP A 82 -11.72 -5.10 8.16
N GLU A 83 -12.25 -5.23 6.94
CA GLU A 83 -11.84 -4.39 5.79
C GLU A 83 -12.17 -2.92 6.03
N ALA A 84 -13.36 -2.62 6.53
CA ALA A 84 -13.79 -1.25 6.82
C ALA A 84 -12.94 -0.63 7.92
N LYS A 85 -12.62 -1.38 8.98
CA LYS A 85 -11.76 -0.92 10.07
C LYS A 85 -10.34 -0.66 9.58
N MET A 86 -9.76 -1.60 8.83
CA MET A 86 -8.40 -1.46 8.29
C MET A 86 -8.29 -0.27 7.34
N LEU A 87 -9.25 -0.07 6.42
CA LEU A 87 -9.25 1.08 5.53
C LEU A 87 -9.34 2.41 6.30
N LYS A 88 -10.19 2.48 7.34
CA LYS A 88 -10.32 3.66 8.22
C LYS A 88 -9.03 3.95 8.98
N ASP A 89 -8.41 2.91 9.56
CA ASP A 89 -7.17 3.03 10.32
C ASP A 89 -6.04 3.55 9.40
N LEU A 90 -5.91 3.00 8.19
CA LEU A 90 -4.93 3.45 7.19
C LEU A 90 -5.18 4.89 6.73
N LEU A 91 -6.43 5.26 6.42
CA LEU A 91 -6.78 6.62 6.01
C LEU A 91 -6.49 7.64 7.11
N CYS A 92 -6.76 7.30 8.36
CA CYS A 92 -6.48 8.16 9.51
C CYS A 92 -4.97 8.42 9.65
N ASP A 93 -4.17 7.35 9.64
CA ASP A 93 -2.72 7.42 9.73
C ASP A 93 -2.10 8.21 8.57
N ALA A 94 -2.53 7.94 7.34
CA ALA A 94 -2.07 8.66 6.15
C ALA A 94 -2.37 10.17 6.22
N LYS A 95 -3.58 10.55 6.68
CA LYS A 95 -3.97 11.96 6.85
C LYS A 95 -3.15 12.65 7.93
N LEU A 96 -2.92 12.00 9.07
CA LEU A 96 -2.07 12.55 10.14
C LEU A 96 -0.65 12.78 9.67
N LYS A 97 -0.05 11.79 8.98
CA LYS A 97 1.28 11.92 8.39
C LYS A 97 1.34 13.03 7.35
N PHE A 98 0.33 13.16 6.50
CA PHE A 98 0.23 14.25 5.54
C PHE A 98 0.22 15.62 6.21
N VAL A 99 -0.57 15.81 7.27
CA VAL A 99 -0.62 17.08 8.02
C VAL A 99 0.73 17.38 8.67
N ASN A 100 1.38 16.37 9.26
CA ASN A 100 2.70 16.53 9.87
C ASN A 100 3.76 16.90 8.82
N ALA A 101 3.74 16.20 7.68
CA ALA A 101 4.59 16.53 6.56
C ALA A 101 4.33 17.97 6.10
N ALA A 102 3.09 18.33 5.76
CA ALA A 102 2.74 19.66 5.23
C ALA A 102 3.10 20.84 6.17
N LYS A 103 3.27 20.60 7.47
CA LYS A 103 3.71 21.60 8.45
C LYS A 103 5.24 21.73 8.59
N ALA A 104 5.99 20.74 8.09
CA ALA A 104 7.45 20.69 8.10
C ALA A 104 8.02 21.19 6.77
#